data_AF-A0A849U2B9-F1
#
_entry.id   AF-A0A849U2B9-F1
#
_cell.length_a   1.000
_cell.length_b   1.000
_cell.length_c   1.000
_cell.angle_alpha   90.00
_cell.angle_beta   90.00
_cell.angle_gamma   90.00
#
_symmetry.space_group_name_H-M   'P 1'
#
loop_
_entity.id
_entity.type
_entity.pdbx_description
1 polymer ?
#
loop_
_entity_poly.entity_id
_entity_poly.type
_entity_poly.pdbx_seq_one_letter_code
_entity_poly.pdbx_strand_id
1 'polypeptide(L)' 'MLATPLLLATALHEGEKSGADDYEEALKNTELAADLRSLIETKLLPAQQAHIRTLNRLLDAA' A
#
# COMPACT_ATOMS: atom_id res chain seq x y z
N MET A 1 14.15 -11.35 20.49
CA MET A 1 13.24 -10.23 20.81
C MET A 1 12.06 -10.32 19.86
N LEU A 2 10.85 -10.55 20.36
CA LEU A 2 9.64 -10.43 19.54
C LEU A 2 9.36 -8.94 19.36
N ALA A 3 9.18 -8.48 18.13
CA ALA A 3 8.71 -7.12 17.87
C ALA A 3 7.33 -6.96 18.52
N THR A 4 7.10 -5.83 19.19
CA THR A 4 5.78 -5.54 19.75
C THR A 4 4.75 -5.44 18.62
N PRO A 5 3.49 -5.88 18.82
CA PRO A 5 2.46 -5.83 17.78
C PRO A 5 2.29 -4.45 17.15
N LEU A 6 2.48 -3.38 17.93
CA LEU A 6 2.45 -1.99 17.47
C LEU A 6 3.58 -1.68 16.48
N LEU A 7 4.81 -2.09 16.78
CA LEU A 7 5.95 -1.87 15.88
C LEU A 7 5.76 -2.59 14.54
N LEU A 8 5.21 -3.81 14.58
CA LEU A 8 4.90 -4.57 13.37
C LEU A 8 3.79 -3.89 12.55
N ALA A 9 2.71 -3.44 13.19
CA ALA A 9 1.63 -2.74 12.49
C ALA A 9 2.10 -1.43 11.84
N THR A 10 2.97 -0.66 12.50
CA THR A 10 3.56 0.54 11.93
C THR A 10 4.46 0.21 10.73
N ALA A 11 5.33 -0.80 10.85
CA ALA A 11 6.21 -1.20 9.74
C ALA A 11 5.41 -1.70 8.52
N LEU A 12 4.33 -2.47 8.75
CA LEU A 12 3.42 -2.86 7.68
C LEU A 12 2.76 -1.63 7.05
N HIS A 13 2.30 -0.67 7.86
CA HIS A 13 1.64 0.53 7.37
C HIS A 13 2.55 1.41 6.51
N GLU A 14 3.82 1.57 6.90
CA GLU A 14 4.82 2.28 6.13
C GLU A 14 5.12 1.58 4.79
N GLY A 15 5.24 0.24 4.81
CA GLY A 15 5.43 -0.54 3.58
C GLY A 15 4.26 -0.43 2.61
N GLU A 16 3.03 -0.49 3.13
CA GLU A 16 1.83 -0.33 2.31
C GLU A 16 1.75 1.08 1.67
N LYS A 17 2.10 2.14 2.42
CA LYS A 17 2.17 3.51 1.89
C LYS A 17 3.22 3.65 0.80
N SER A 18 4.44 3.17 1.04
CA SER A 18 5.52 3.22 0.05
C SER A 18 5.11 2.52 -1.25
N GLY A 19 4.50 1.34 -1.17
CA GLY A 19 4.04 0.64 -2.36
C GLY A 19 2.89 1.34 -3.09
N ALA A 20 2.00 2.03 -2.36
CA ALA A 20 0.95 2.84 -2.98
C ALA A 20 1.56 4.02 -3.76
N ASP A 21 2.52 4.73 -3.15
CA ASP A 21 3.23 5.84 -3.78
C ASP A 21 3.98 5.38 -5.05
N ASP A 22 4.63 4.21 -5.00
CA ASP A 22 5.32 3.61 -6.15
C ASP A 22 4.35 3.30 -7.31
N TYR A 23 3.15 2.79 -7.02
CA TYR A 23 2.13 2.55 -8.04
C TYR A 23 1.57 3.85 -8.62
N GLU A 24 1.30 4.85 -7.78
CA GLU A 24 0.83 6.17 -8.23
C GLU A 24 1.88 6.86 -9.11
N GLU A 25 3.16 6.72 -8.79
CA GLU A 25 4.26 7.20 -9.63
C GLU A 25 4.34 6.43 -10.96
N ALA A 26 4.25 5.10 -10.93
CA ALA A 26 4.25 4.28 -12.15
C ALA A 26 3.10 4.66 -13.11
N LEU A 27 1.93 5.03 -12.58
CA LEU A 27 0.78 5.46 -13.39
C LEU A 27 1.00 6.80 -14.12
N LYS A 28 1.96 7.62 -13.69
CA LYS A 28 2.35 8.85 -14.39
C LYS A 28 3.15 8.57 -15.66
N ASN A 29 3.74 7.38 -15.79
CA ASN A 29 4.48 7.00 -16.99
C ASN A 29 3.53 6.72 -18.17
N THR A 30 3.58 7.57 -19.21
CA THR A 30 2.75 7.43 -20.42
C THR A 30 3.16 6.24 -21.29
N GLU A 31 4.36 5.70 -21.11
CA GLU A 31 4.87 4.52 -21.82
C GLU A 31 4.57 3.20 -21.10
N LEU A 32 3.90 3.25 -19.95
CA LEU A 32 3.48 2.05 -19.22
C LEU A 32 2.51 1.22 -20.08
N ALA A 33 2.82 -0.07 -20.24
CA ALA A 33 1.98 -1.01 -20.98
C ALA A 33 0.55 -1.04 -20.42
N ALA A 34 -0.44 -1.11 -21.31
CA ALA A 34 -1.86 -0.94 -20.95
C ALA A 34 -2.37 -2.04 -19.98
N ASP A 35 -1.85 -3.26 -20.11
CA ASP A 35 -2.14 -4.37 -19.22
C ASP A 35 -1.57 -4.15 -17.82
N LEU A 36 -0.34 -3.65 -17.70
CA LEU A 36 0.26 -3.26 -16.43
C LEU A 36 -0.48 -2.10 -15.78
N ARG A 37 -0.85 -1.07 -16.56
CA ARG A 37 -1.69 0.03 -16.09
C ARG A 37 -3.01 -0.48 -15.52
N SER A 38 -3.71 -1.34 -16.28
CA SER A 38 -4.97 -1.94 -15.85
C SER A 38 -4.79 -2.77 -14.57
N LEU A 39 -3.71 -3.55 -14.46
CA LEU A 39 -3.41 -4.33 -13.25
C LEU A 39 -3.19 -3.44 -12.02
N ILE A 40 -2.46 -2.34 -12.18
CA ILE A 40 -2.21 -1.37 -11.10
C ILE A 40 -3.52 -0.71 -10.67
N GLU A 41 -4.28 -0.16 -11.62
CA GLU A 41 -5.50 0.61 -11.35
C GLU A 41 -6.63 -0.25 -10.75
N THR A 42 -6.77 -1.51 -11.19
CA THR A 42 -7.92 -2.34 -10.82
C THR A 42 -7.66 -3.29 -9.66
N LYS A 43 -6.39 -3.61 -9.35
CA LYS A 43 -6.05 -4.63 -8.37
C LYS A 43 -5.03 -4.18 -7.35
N LEU A 44 -3.85 -3.75 -7.79
CA LEU A 44 -2.72 -3.56 -6.87
C LEU A 44 -2.91 -2.33 -6.00
N LEU A 45 -3.13 -1.16 -6.60
CA LEU A 45 -3.32 0.09 -5.84
C LEU A 45 -4.59 0.04 -4.96
N PRO A 46 -5.76 -0.44 -5.43
CA PRO A 46 -6.93 -0.59 -4.56
C PRO A 46 -6.70 -1.52 -3.37
N ALA A 47 -5.95 -2.62 -3.53
CA ALA A 47 -5.62 -3.53 -2.44
C ALA A 47 -4.73 -2.84 -1.39
N GLN A 48 -3.67 -2.16 -1.84
CA GLN A 48 -2.77 -1.38 -0.97
C GLN A 48 -3.56 -0.36 -0.14
N GLN A 49 -4.45 0.40 -0.78
CA GLN A 49 -5.30 1.38 -0.11
C GLN A 49 -6.26 0.74 0.90
N ALA A 50 -6.78 -0.47 0.63
CA ALA A 50 -7.61 -1.21 1.57
C ALA A 50 -6.82 -1.70 2.78
N HIS A 51 -5.57 -2.14 2.59
CA HIS A 51 -4.67 -2.53 3.67
C HIS A 51 -4.31 -1.32 4.54
N ILE A 52 -3.94 -0.18 3.94
CA ILE A 52 -3.68 1.10 4.65
C ILE A 52 -4.87 1.47 5.53
N ARG A 53 -6.09 1.46 4.98
CA ARG A 53 -7.31 1.75 5.77
C ARG A 53 -7.53 0.78 6.93
N THR A 54 -7.09 -0.47 6.80
CA THR A 54 -7.21 -1.48 7.86
C THR A 54 -6.15 -1.26 8.94
N LEU A 55 -4.91 -1.00 8.55
CA LEU A 55 -3.80 -0.71 9.46
C LEU A 55 -4.01 0.59 10.24
N ASN A 56 -4.54 1.66 9.60
CA ASN A 56 -4.94 2.87 10.31
C ASN A 56 -5.92 2.57 11.45
N ARG A 57 -6.97 1.77 11.19
CA ARG A 57 -7.94 1.37 12.22
C ARG A 57 -7.30 0.57 13.36
N LEU A 58 -6.30 -0.25 13.07
CA LEU A 58 -5.59 -1.03 14.09
C LEU A 58 -4.65 -0.16 14.93
N LEU A 59 -3.97 0.80 14.30
CA LEU A 59 -3.08 1.74 14.97
C LEU A 59 -3.84 2.76 15.83
N ASP A 60 -5.01 3.20 15.37
CA ASP A 60 -5.89 4.12 16.12
C ASP A 60 -6.55 3.45 17.33
N ALA A 61 -6.68 2.12 17.32
CA ALA A 61 -7.29 1.34 18.39
C ALA A 61 -6.30 0.79 19.42
N ALA A 62 -4.99 1.03 19.23
CA ALA A 62 -3.89 0.56 20.08
C ALA A 62 -3.48 1.59 21.13
#